data_AF-A0A527A2E0-F1
#
_entry.id   AF-A0A527A2E0-F1
#
_cell.length_a   1.000
_cell.length_b   1.000
_cell.length_c   1.000
_cell.angle_alpha   90.00
_cell.angle_beta   90.00
_cell.angle_gamma   90.00
#
_symmetry.space_group_name_H-M   'P 1'
#
loop_
_entity.id
_entity.type
_entity.pdbx_description
1 polymer ?
#
loop_
_entity_poly.entity_id
_entity_poly.type
_entity_poly.pdbx_seq_one_letter_code
_entity_poly.pdbx_strand_id
1 'polypeptide(L)'
;MALKLPRTIRLDPSDTFVYSRAAEPGEWAVTGTFLFFGADVARLSGKQRQAFRAGFLGIDSFGWSTLVVVTDATVHDRAAAVDRLAEQLVVRCGAPDTETARVAAEEEIEFAQSLCDHPPNTLIAVNRTSEQAGT
;
A
#
# COMPACT_ATOMS: atom_id res chain seq x y z
N MET A 1 -18.59 -14.05 3.49
CA MET A 1 -17.41 -13.56 4.23
C MET A 1 -17.57 -12.06 4.45
N ALA A 2 -17.22 -11.56 5.64
CA ALA A 2 -17.09 -10.12 5.85
C ALA A 2 -15.92 -9.59 5.01
N LEU A 3 -16.08 -8.40 4.44
CA LEU A 3 -15.04 -7.75 3.66
C LEU A 3 -13.96 -7.24 4.60
N LYS A 4 -12.69 -7.40 4.22
CA LYS A 4 -11.53 -7.04 5.06
C LYS A 4 -10.50 -6.31 4.24
N LEU A 5 -9.90 -5.29 4.83
CA LEU A 5 -8.85 -4.49 4.19
C LEU A 5 -7.68 -4.30 5.15
N PRO A 6 -6.46 -4.12 4.62
CA PRO A 6 -5.32 -3.83 5.45
C PRO A 6 -5.38 -2.36 5.88
N ARG A 7 -5.15 -2.14 7.16
CA ARG A 7 -5.11 -0.81 7.76
C ARG A 7 -3.74 -0.57 8.36
N THR A 8 -3.15 0.59 8.14
CA THR A 8 -1.81 0.89 8.70
C THR A 8 -1.85 0.82 10.22
N ILE A 9 -0.77 0.32 10.80
CA ILE A 9 -0.60 0.30 12.24
C ILE A 9 0.85 0.61 12.58
N ARG A 10 1.04 1.39 13.63
CA ARG A 10 2.35 1.75 14.14
C ARG A 10 2.47 1.23 15.57
N LEU A 11 3.29 0.19 15.79
CA LEU A 11 3.53 -0.39 17.12
C LEU A 11 4.51 0.47 17.94
N ASP A 12 5.41 1.16 17.26
CA ASP A 12 6.44 2.02 17.83
C ASP A 12 6.84 3.10 16.79
N PRO A 13 7.56 4.17 17.15
CA PRO A 13 7.87 5.26 16.22
C PRO A 13 8.85 4.89 15.07
N SER A 14 9.35 3.65 14.99
CA SER A 14 10.31 3.15 14.00
C SER A 14 10.02 3.57 12.56
N ASP A 15 8.77 3.51 12.12
CA ASP A 15 8.35 3.90 10.76
C ASP A 15 8.78 5.33 10.40
N THR A 16 8.80 6.26 11.37
CA THR A 16 9.24 7.65 11.17
C THR A 16 10.75 7.78 10.94
N PHE A 17 11.52 6.80 11.41
CA PHE A 17 12.96 6.75 11.23
C PHE A 17 13.34 6.00 9.94
N VAL A 18 12.59 4.97 9.56
CA VAL A 18 12.91 4.11 8.41
C VAL A 18 12.38 4.61 7.07
N TYR A 19 11.27 5.37 7.06
CA TYR A 19 10.69 5.93 5.84
C TYR A 19 10.92 7.44 5.73
N SER A 20 10.95 7.94 4.50
CA SER A 20 11.02 9.40 4.26
C SER A 20 9.69 10.06 4.58
N ARG A 21 8.60 9.31 4.36
CA ARG A 21 7.24 9.65 4.75
C ARG A 21 6.60 8.42 5.36
N ALA A 22 6.33 8.46 6.65
CA ALA A 22 5.59 7.41 7.33
C ALA A 22 4.09 7.61 7.10
N ALA A 23 3.34 6.52 6.97
CA ALA A 23 1.88 6.55 6.97
C ALA A 23 1.35 6.84 8.38
N GLU A 24 0.26 7.58 8.49
CA GLU A 24 -0.47 7.74 9.74
C GLU A 24 -1.09 6.39 10.14
N PRO A 25 -1.16 6.05 11.43
CA PRO A 25 -1.81 4.81 11.85
C PRO A 25 -3.33 4.90 11.66
N GLY A 26 -3.94 3.83 11.16
CA GLY A 26 -5.38 3.76 10.97
C GLY A 26 -5.89 4.25 9.61
N GLU A 27 -5.02 4.50 8.63
CA GLU A 27 -5.47 4.72 7.24
C GLU A 27 -5.55 3.40 6.48
N TRP A 28 -6.39 3.34 5.45
CA TRP A 28 -6.44 2.18 4.56
C TRP A 28 -5.13 2.08 3.78
N ALA A 29 -4.68 0.84 3.56
CA ALA A 29 -3.40 0.58 2.93
C ALA A 29 -3.56 -0.26 1.65
N VAL A 30 -2.59 -0.11 0.75
CA VAL A 30 -2.33 -1.04 -0.34
C VAL A 30 -0.87 -1.47 -0.30
N THR A 31 -0.48 -2.41 -1.15
CA THR A 31 0.92 -2.79 -1.22
C THR A 31 1.77 -1.62 -1.75
N GLY A 32 1.26 -0.83 -2.70
CA GLY A 32 2.00 0.31 -3.26
C GLY A 32 3.12 -0.11 -4.20
N THR A 33 3.11 -1.37 -4.68
CA THR A 33 4.16 -1.93 -5.53
C THR A 33 4.29 -1.16 -6.85
N PHE A 34 3.19 -0.63 -7.37
CA PHE A 34 3.16 0.22 -8.57
C PHE A 34 4.10 1.44 -8.50
N LEU A 35 4.41 1.97 -7.31
CA LEU A 35 5.35 3.10 -7.15
C LEU A 35 6.81 2.75 -7.49
N PHE A 36 7.11 1.46 -7.63
CA PHE A 36 8.43 0.98 -8.03
C PHE A 36 8.45 0.50 -9.49
N PHE A 37 7.35 0.66 -10.23
CA PHE A 37 7.32 0.33 -11.64
C PHE A 37 8.32 1.20 -12.42
N GLY A 38 9.18 0.56 -13.20
CA GLY A 38 10.27 1.23 -13.93
C GLY A 38 11.45 1.67 -13.07
N ALA A 39 11.43 1.46 -11.76
CA ALA A 39 12.57 1.74 -10.90
C ALA A 39 13.66 0.66 -11.06
N ASP A 40 14.93 1.09 -11.11
CA ASP A 40 16.06 0.17 -10.99
C ASP A 40 16.21 -0.25 -9.52
N VAL A 41 15.55 -1.36 -9.16
CA VAL A 41 15.53 -1.91 -7.80
C VAL A 41 16.94 -2.17 -7.26
N ALA A 42 17.90 -2.53 -8.13
CA ALA A 42 19.27 -2.78 -7.72
C ALA A 42 19.98 -1.51 -7.25
N ARG A 43 19.58 -0.35 -7.78
CA ARG A 43 20.11 0.97 -7.39
C ARG A 43 19.36 1.62 -6.23
N LEU A 44 18.24 1.05 -5.77
CA LEU A 44 17.55 1.56 -4.59
C LEU A 44 18.44 1.43 -3.34
N SER A 45 18.55 2.52 -2.59
CA SER A 45 19.37 2.62 -1.38
C SER A 45 18.60 3.29 -0.23
N GLY A 46 19.09 3.09 1.00
CA GLY A 46 18.52 3.67 2.22
C GLY A 46 17.01 3.48 2.36
N LYS A 47 16.30 4.58 2.64
CA LYS A 47 14.85 4.61 2.91
C LYS A 47 14.01 4.18 1.70
N GLN A 48 14.46 4.42 0.48
CA GLN A 48 13.75 3.98 -0.73
C GLN A 48 13.81 2.46 -0.90
N ARG A 49 14.97 1.85 -0.63
CA ARG A 49 15.11 0.39 -0.61
C ARG A 49 14.24 -0.23 0.48
N GLN A 50 14.15 0.42 1.64
CA GLN A 50 13.31 -0.05 2.74
C GLN A 50 11.81 0.00 2.37
N ALA A 51 11.35 1.09 1.75
CA ALA A 51 10.00 1.21 1.24
C ALA A 51 9.66 0.11 0.22
N PHE A 52 10.57 -0.15 -0.73
CA PHE A 52 10.39 -1.25 -1.68
C PHE A 52 10.26 -2.60 -0.96
N ARG A 53 11.23 -2.92 -0.09
CA ARG A 53 11.32 -4.23 0.53
C ARG A 53 10.16 -4.53 1.47
N ALA A 54 9.76 -3.59 2.32
CA ALA A 54 8.85 -3.90 3.43
C ALA A 54 7.70 -2.90 3.62
N GLY A 55 7.53 -1.94 2.71
CA GLY A 55 6.51 -0.91 2.85
C GLY A 55 5.14 -1.36 2.33
N PHE A 56 4.10 -1.11 3.12
CA PHE A 56 2.73 -0.87 2.65
C PHE A 56 2.50 0.63 2.49
N LEU A 57 1.71 1.01 1.50
CA LEU A 57 1.39 2.41 1.21
C LEU A 57 0.05 2.77 1.86
N GLY A 58 0.05 3.74 2.76
CA GLY A 58 -1.17 4.38 3.26
C GLY A 58 -1.79 5.27 2.18
N ILE A 59 -3.09 5.13 1.95
CA ILE A 59 -3.78 5.80 0.82
C ILE A 59 -3.92 7.31 1.06
N ASP A 60 -4.24 7.74 2.27
CA ASP A 60 -4.52 9.14 2.59
C ASP A 60 -3.25 9.97 2.63
N SER A 61 -2.26 9.46 3.37
CA SER A 61 -0.98 10.11 3.52
C SER A 61 -0.08 9.86 2.32
N PHE A 62 -0.25 8.79 1.55
CA PHE A 62 0.76 8.36 0.57
C PHE A 62 2.14 8.15 1.22
N GLY A 63 2.12 7.72 2.49
CA GLY A 63 3.29 7.37 3.29
C GLY A 63 3.42 5.85 3.44
N TRP A 64 4.53 5.42 4.01
CA TRP A 64 4.86 3.99 4.17
C TRP A 64 4.64 3.51 5.61
N SER A 65 4.10 2.31 5.74
CA SER A 65 3.94 1.56 6.99
C SER A 65 4.67 0.24 6.88
N THR A 66 5.40 -0.18 7.92
CA THR A 66 6.06 -1.50 7.91
C THR A 66 5.06 -2.64 8.13
N LEU A 67 4.00 -2.35 8.89
CA LEU A 67 2.97 -3.32 9.24
C LEU A 67 1.59 -2.79 8.88
N VAL A 68 0.69 -3.70 8.58
CA VAL A 68 -0.74 -3.45 8.49
C VAL A 68 -1.47 -4.45 9.36
N VAL A 69 -2.68 -4.09 9.77
CA VAL A 69 -3.58 -4.95 10.53
C VAL A 69 -4.82 -5.25 9.70
N VAL A 70 -5.22 -6.52 9.66
CA VAL A 70 -6.46 -6.95 9.02
C VAL A 70 -7.64 -6.37 9.77
N THR A 71 -8.44 -5.56 9.08
CA THR A 71 -9.58 -4.85 9.67
C THR A 71 -10.84 -5.15 8.87
N ASP A 72 -11.95 -5.41 9.55
CA ASP A 72 -13.25 -5.52 8.88
C ASP A 72 -13.61 -4.18 8.24
N ALA A 73 -14.13 -4.24 7.02
CA ALA A 73 -14.50 -3.09 6.23
C ALA A 73 -15.88 -3.30 5.61
N THR A 74 -16.60 -2.21 5.41
CA THR A 74 -17.87 -2.21 4.67
C THR A 74 -17.63 -2.04 3.18
N VAL A 75 -18.66 -2.28 2.37
CA VAL A 75 -18.62 -1.97 0.93
C VAL A 75 -18.39 -0.47 0.70
N HIS A 76 -18.92 0.38 1.59
CA HIS A 76 -18.69 1.83 1.55
C HIS A 76 -17.23 2.19 1.86
N ASP A 77 -16.62 1.55 2.86
CA ASP A 77 -15.19 1.78 3.18
C ASP A 77 -14.31 1.39 1.99
N ARG A 78 -14.58 0.25 1.36
CA ARG A 78 -13.86 -0.18 0.15
C ARG A 78 -14.03 0.83 -1.00
N ALA A 79 -15.25 1.27 -1.27
CA ALA A 79 -15.52 2.24 -2.33
C ALA A 79 -14.78 3.57 -2.08
N ALA A 80 -14.81 4.07 -0.83
CA ALA A 80 -14.10 5.28 -0.44
C ALA A 80 -12.57 5.13 -0.57
N ALA A 81 -12.02 3.97 -0.20
CA ALA A 81 -10.59 3.69 -0.37
C ALA A 81 -10.17 3.66 -1.84
N VAL A 82 -11.00 3.07 -2.71
CA VAL A 82 -10.81 3.09 -4.18
C VAL A 82 -10.82 4.52 -4.71
N ASP A 83 -11.85 5.30 -4.38
CA ASP A 83 -12.00 6.68 -4.85
C ASP A 83 -10.80 7.53 -4.41
N ARG A 84 -10.40 7.39 -3.14
CA ARG A 84 -9.25 8.11 -2.58
C ARG A 84 -7.94 7.71 -3.24
N LEU A 85 -7.72 6.43 -3.50
CA LEU A 85 -6.52 5.96 -4.19
C LEU A 85 -6.50 6.48 -5.64
N ALA A 86 -7.63 6.46 -6.34
CA ALA A 86 -7.74 6.98 -7.70
C ALA A 86 -7.35 8.47 -7.77
N GLU A 87 -7.83 9.29 -6.83
CA GLU A 87 -7.42 10.69 -6.70
C GLU A 87 -5.91 10.83 -6.53
N GLN A 88 -5.31 10.01 -5.65
CA GLN A 88 -3.87 10.04 -5.42
C GLN A 88 -3.08 9.61 -6.65
N LEU A 89 -3.56 8.64 -7.42
CA LEU A 89 -2.92 8.21 -8.67
C LEU A 89 -2.92 9.34 -9.71
N VAL A 90 -4.00 10.10 -9.83
CA VAL A 90 -4.02 11.30 -10.70
C VAL A 90 -3.03 12.34 -10.18
N VAL A 91 -3.10 12.69 -8.90
CA VAL A 91 -2.32 13.80 -8.32
C VAL A 91 -0.82 13.48 -8.21
N ARG A 92 -0.46 12.24 -7.87
CA ARG A 92 0.92 11.83 -7.54
C ARG A 92 1.61 11.05 -8.64
N CYS A 93 0.85 10.27 -9.40
CA CYS A 93 1.39 9.38 -10.44
C CYS A 93 1.09 9.90 -11.86
N GLY A 94 0.28 10.96 -12.01
CA GLY A 94 -0.01 11.56 -13.30
C GLY A 94 -0.92 10.71 -14.18
N ALA A 95 -1.83 9.92 -13.59
CA ALA A 95 -2.85 9.21 -14.35
C ALA A 95 -3.66 10.20 -15.22
N PRO A 96 -4.00 9.83 -16.47
CA PRO A 96 -4.54 10.76 -17.45
C PRO A 96 -5.92 11.31 -17.08
N ASP A 97 -6.74 10.47 -16.43
CA ASP A 97 -8.10 10.80 -16.01
C ASP A 97 -8.49 9.92 -14.81
N THR A 98 -9.58 10.32 -14.14
CA THR A 98 -10.08 9.64 -12.95
C THR A 98 -10.65 8.25 -13.24
N GLU A 99 -11.19 8.00 -14.43
CA GLU A 99 -11.77 6.70 -14.80
C GLU A 99 -10.67 5.64 -14.94
N THR A 100 -9.61 5.97 -15.67
CA THR A 100 -8.39 5.15 -15.77
C THR A 100 -7.75 4.92 -14.40
N ALA A 101 -7.65 5.97 -13.59
CA ALA A 101 -7.11 5.86 -12.23
C ALA A 101 -7.97 4.98 -11.31
N ARG A 102 -9.29 5.01 -11.48
CA ARG A 102 -10.23 4.19 -10.71
C ARG A 102 -10.03 2.71 -10.98
N VAL A 103 -9.88 2.31 -12.25
CA VAL A 103 -9.64 0.90 -12.60
C VAL A 103 -8.36 0.39 -11.93
N ALA A 104 -7.25 1.14 -12.03
CA ALA A 104 -6.00 0.78 -11.37
C ALA A 104 -6.13 0.73 -9.83
N ALA A 105 -6.88 1.67 -9.24
CA ALA A 105 -7.15 1.68 -7.80
C ALA A 105 -7.98 0.47 -7.36
N GLU A 106 -8.97 0.04 -8.15
CA GLU A 106 -9.78 -1.14 -7.86
C GLU A 106 -8.94 -2.42 -7.85
N GLU A 107 -8.03 -2.59 -8.81
CA GLU A 107 -7.10 -3.72 -8.87
C GLU A 107 -6.16 -3.75 -7.66
N GLU A 108 -5.60 -2.59 -7.28
CA GLU A 108 -4.72 -2.49 -6.11
C GLU A 108 -5.45 -2.79 -4.79
N ILE A 109 -6.69 -2.31 -4.64
CA ILE A 109 -7.52 -2.58 -3.46
C ILE A 109 -7.95 -4.04 -3.41
N GLU A 110 -8.28 -4.64 -4.55
CA GLU A 110 -8.59 -6.08 -4.64
C GLU A 110 -7.37 -6.93 -4.27
N PHE A 111 -6.20 -6.59 -4.77
CA PHE A 111 -4.97 -7.29 -4.39
C PHE A 111 -4.67 -7.13 -2.90
N ALA A 112 -4.79 -5.93 -2.34
CA ALA A 112 -4.62 -5.69 -0.91
C ALA A 112 -5.64 -6.47 -0.05
N GLN A 113 -6.89 -6.57 -0.51
CA GLN A 113 -7.92 -7.39 0.11
C GLN A 113 -7.57 -8.88 0.10
N SER A 114 -6.97 -9.39 -0.99
CA SER A 114 -6.56 -10.80 -1.10
C SER A 114 -5.52 -11.20 -0.04
N LEU A 115 -4.70 -10.26 0.44
CA LEU A 115 -3.75 -10.47 1.53
C LEU A 115 -4.42 -10.60 2.90
N CYS A 116 -5.70 -10.23 3.01
CA CYS A 116 -6.44 -10.15 4.26
C CYS A 116 -7.31 -11.39 4.54
N ASP A 117 -7.03 -12.54 3.91
CA ASP A 117 -7.68 -13.82 4.21
C ASP A 117 -7.18 -14.44 5.53
N HIS A 118 -7.30 -13.64 6.58
CA HIS A 118 -6.88 -13.93 7.95
C HIS A 118 -7.93 -13.37 8.94
N PRO A 119 -7.93 -13.79 10.21
CA PRO A 119 -8.79 -13.17 11.23
C PRO A 119 -8.54 -11.66 11.38
N PRO A 120 -9.56 -10.87 11.75
CA PRO A 120 -9.34 -9.47 12.15
C PRO A 120 -8.32 -9.36 13.29
N ASN A 121 -7.56 -8.27 13.31
CA ASN A 121 -6.43 -8.01 14.21
C ASN A 121 -5.16 -8.85 13.93
N THR A 122 -5.11 -9.60 12.83
CA THR A 122 -3.86 -10.20 12.35
C THR A 122 -2.94 -9.12 11.77
N LEU A 123 -1.67 -9.10 12.19
CA LEU A 123 -0.64 -8.25 11.61
C LEU A 123 -0.04 -8.90 10.37
N ILE A 124 0.16 -8.10 9.32
CA ILE A 124 0.80 -8.52 8.07
C ILE A 124 2.04 -7.65 7.85
N ALA A 125 3.14 -8.31 7.50
CA ALA A 125 4.35 -7.70 6.96
C ALA A 125 4.54 -8.18 5.52
N VAL A 126 5.06 -7.31 4.65
CA VAL A 126 5.42 -7.68 3.27
C VAL A 126 6.94 -7.75 3.14
N ASN A 127 7.42 -8.66 2.30
CA ASN A 127 8.82 -8.70 1.88
C ASN A 127 8.87 -8.81 0.35
N ARG A 128 9.45 -7.83 -0.32
CA ARG A 128 9.62 -7.82 -1.78
C ARG A 128 11.07 -8.05 -2.17
N THR A 129 11.25 -8.89 -3.17
CA THR A 129 12.51 -9.16 -3.84
C THR A 129 12.36 -8.97 -5.34
N SER A 130 13.38 -8.47 -6.01
CA SER A 130 13.46 -8.48 -7.47
C SER A 130 14.22 -9.73 -7.91
N GLU A 131 13.60 -10.57 -8.72
CA GLU A 131 14.31 -11.60 -9.46
C GLU A 131 14.80 -11.00 -10.78
N GLN A 132 16.07 -11.25 -11.14
CA GLN A 132 16.48 -10.99 -12.51
C GLN A 132 15.78 -12.06 -13.37
N ALA A 133 15.03 -11.62 -14.38
CA ALA A 133 14.50 -12.53 -15.39
C ALA A 133 15.67 -13.41 -15.87
N GLY A 134 15.54 -14.72 -15.64
CA GLY A 134 16.59 -15.69 -15.91
C GLY A 134 17.09 -15.57 -17.35
N THR A 135 18.41 -15.65 -17.49
CA THR A 135 19.15 -15.72 -18.75
C THR A 135 18.55 -16.70 -19.74
#